data_AF-A0A2U3L2W5-F1
#
_entry.id   AF-A0A2U3L2W5-F1
#
_cell.length_a   1.000
_cell.length_b   1.000
_cell.length_c   1.000
_cell.angle_alpha   90.00
_cell.angle_beta   90.00
_cell.angle_gamma   90.00
#
_symmetry.space_group_name_H-M   'P 1'
#
loop_
_entity.id
_entity.type
_entity.pdbx_description
1 polymer ?
#
loop_
_entity_poly.entity_id
_entity_poly.type
_entity_poly.pdbx_seq_one_letter_code
_entity_poly.pdbx_strand_id
1 'polypeptide(L)'
;MEATQHVKHSSINEDYRVVLIPKDMVDFIKEKLGKDVLWVYDEESKELTLIKRPDSYTEALSGLGEEMWRKVGGTEYIRRDRGQWDD
;
A
#
# COMPACT_ATOMS: atom_id res chain seq x y z
N MET A 1 -28.84 30.40 -4.32
CA MET A 1 -29.65 29.17 -4.34
C MET A 1 -28.72 28.05 -4.74
N GLU A 2 -28.12 27.35 -3.77
CA GLU A 2 -27.30 26.16 -4.05
C GLU A 2 -28.21 24.94 -4.02
N ALA A 3 -28.18 24.18 -5.11
CA ALA A 3 -28.94 22.95 -5.23
C ALA A 3 -28.21 21.85 -4.44
N THR A 4 -28.69 21.57 -3.23
CA THR A 4 -28.32 20.38 -2.47
C THR A 4 -28.84 19.15 -3.20
N GLN A 5 -27.94 18.43 -3.87
CA GLN A 5 -28.26 17.18 -4.54
C GLN A 5 -28.57 16.13 -3.47
N HIS A 6 -29.85 15.75 -3.35
CA HIS A 6 -30.30 14.66 -2.50
C HIS A 6 -29.68 13.34 -2.97
N VAL A 7 -28.65 12.87 -2.26
CA VAL A 7 -28.13 11.51 -2.40
C VAL A 7 -29.23 10.56 -1.91
N LYS A 8 -29.76 9.72 -2.81
CA LYS A 8 -30.68 8.64 -2.43
C LYS A 8 -29.95 7.71 -1.47
N HIS A 9 -30.34 7.75 -0.19
CA HIS A 9 -29.98 6.74 0.80
C HIS A 9 -30.66 5.41 0.44
N SER A 10 -30.13 4.69 -0.55
CA SER A 10 -30.48 3.29 -0.76
C SER A 10 -29.74 2.48 0.31
N SER A 11 -30.46 2.12 1.38
CA SER A 11 -30.20 0.97 2.26
C SER A 11 -28.72 0.58 2.40
N ILE A 12 -27.93 1.42 3.05
CA ILE A 12 -26.58 1.05 3.48
C ILE A 12 -26.77 0.12 4.68
N ASN A 13 -26.37 -1.15 4.53
CA ASN A 13 -26.32 -2.12 5.63
C ASN A 13 -25.47 -1.54 6.78
N GLU A 14 -25.85 -1.76 8.05
CA GLU A 14 -25.20 -1.15 9.23
C GLU A 14 -23.69 -1.42 9.31
N ASP A 15 -23.22 -2.45 8.61
CA ASP A 15 -21.82 -2.86 8.53
C ASP A 15 -20.93 -1.91 7.70
N TYR A 16 -21.50 -0.99 6.91
CA TYR A 16 -20.73 -0.15 5.99
C TYR A 16 -20.94 1.34 6.21
N ARG A 17 -19.84 2.09 6.09
CA ARG A 17 -19.86 3.56 6.01
C ARG A 17 -19.49 4.00 4.60
N VAL A 18 -20.21 4.98 4.06
CA VAL A 18 -19.96 5.54 2.72
C VAL A 18 -19.19 6.85 2.87
N VAL A 19 -18.05 6.96 2.18
CA VAL A 19 -17.28 8.20 2.06
C VAL A 19 -17.54 8.78 0.67
N LEU A 20 -17.98 10.03 0.62
CA LEU A 20 -18.16 10.77 -0.63
C LEU A 20 -16.87 11.51 -0.95
N ILE A 21 -16.28 11.19 -2.10
CA ILE A 21 -15.06 11.81 -2.61
C ILE A 21 -15.42 12.63 -3.86
N PRO A 22 -14.98 13.89 -3.95
CA PRO A 22 -15.15 14.70 -5.16
C PRO A 22 -14.65 14.00 -6.42
N LYS A 23 -15.37 14.16 -7.53
CA LYS A 23 -15.07 13.44 -8.78
C LYS A 23 -13.69 13.78 -9.34
N ASP A 24 -13.33 15.06 -9.30
CA ASP A 24 -12.01 15.58 -9.70
C ASP A 24 -10.87 14.94 -8.91
N MET A 25 -11.06 14.74 -7.60
CA MET A 25 -10.10 14.03 -6.75
C MET A 25 -9.96 12.56 -7.15
N VAL A 26 -11.07 11.88 -7.46
CA VAL A 26 -11.04 10.49 -7.94
C VAL A 26 -10.32 10.39 -9.30
N ASP A 27 -10.58 11.32 -10.20
CA ASP A 27 -9.95 11.36 -11.53
C ASP A 27 -8.44 11.62 -11.41
N PHE A 28 -8.02 12.53 -10.52
CA PHE A 28 -6.62 12.75 -10.18
C PHE A 28 -5.94 11.49 -9.61
N ILE A 29 -6.61 10.79 -8.68
CA ILE A 29 -6.08 9.55 -8.11
C ILE A 29 -5.89 8.49 -9.20
N LYS A 30 -6.84 8.33 -10.12
CA LYS A 30 -6.73 7.37 -11.23
C LYS A 30 -5.60 7.71 -12.19
N GLU A 31 -5.39 8.99 -12.47
CA GLU A 31 -4.28 9.44 -13.33
C GLU A 31 -2.93 9.08 -12.68
N LYS A 32 -2.80 9.27 -11.37
CA LYS A 32 -1.54 9.05 -10.65
C LYS A 32 -1.27 7.59 -10.27
N LEU A 33 -2.27 6.90 -9.74
CA LEU A 33 -2.11 5.59 -9.13
C LEU A 33 -2.68 4.45 -9.99
N GLY A 34 -3.41 4.77 -11.06
CA GLY A 34 -4.09 3.80 -11.90
C GLY A 34 -5.50 3.46 -11.40
N LYS A 35 -6.13 2.48 -12.04
CA LYS A 35 -7.52 2.07 -11.73
C LYS A 35 -7.63 1.28 -10.43
N ASP A 36 -6.59 0.53 -10.11
CA ASP A 36 -6.51 -0.30 -8.90
C ASP A 36 -5.52 0.33 -7.93
N VAL A 37 -5.96 0.53 -6.69
CA VAL A 37 -5.14 1.05 -5.61
C VAL A 37 -5.17 0.09 -4.42
N LEU A 38 -4.05 0.01 -3.72
CA LEU A 38 -4.00 -0.59 -2.40
C LEU A 38 -4.31 0.50 -1.38
N TRP A 39 -4.98 0.13 -0.30
CA TRP A 39 -5.23 1.01 0.82
C TRP A 39 -4.64 0.43 2.10
N VAL A 40 -4.04 1.28 2.92
CA VAL A 40 -3.50 0.88 4.21
C VAL A 40 -3.95 1.93 5.22
N TYR A 41 -4.60 1.45 6.28
CA TYR A 41 -4.97 2.29 7.40
C TYR A 41 -3.93 2.14 8.50
N ASP A 42 -3.37 3.25 8.93
CA ASP A 42 -2.46 3.31 10.05
C ASP A 42 -3.23 3.77 11.30
N GLU A 43 -3.30 2.90 12.30
CA GLU A 43 -3.99 3.16 13.56
C GLU A 43 -3.30 4.19 14.44
N GLU A 44 -1.99 4.38 14.30
CA GLU A 44 -1.24 5.35 15.12
C GLU A 44 -1.46 6.77 14.60
N SER A 45 -1.24 6.98 13.30
CA SER A 45 -1.45 8.27 12.65
C SER A 45 -2.93 8.57 12.36
N LYS A 46 -3.79 7.55 12.39
CA LYS A 46 -5.21 7.63 11.96
C LYS A 46 -5.37 8.05 10.49
N GLU A 47 -4.39 7.71 9.66
CA GLU A 47 -4.36 8.05 8.25
C GLU A 47 -4.70 6.86 7.35
N LEU A 48 -5.44 7.12 6.28
CA LEU A 48 -5.66 6.17 5.18
C LEU A 48 -4.74 6.53 4.02
N THR A 49 -3.77 5.67 3.74
CA THR A 49 -2.84 5.84 2.62
C THR A 49 -3.31 5.04 1.41
N LEU A 50 -3.35 5.69 0.24
CA LEU A 50 -3.57 5.04 -1.05
C LEU A 50 -2.23 4.82 -1.75
N ILE A 51 -1.98 3.59 -2.18
CA ILE A 51 -0.73 3.17 -2.81
C ILE A 51 -1.04 2.62 -4.20
N LYS A 52 -0.25 3.02 -5.19
CA LYS A 52 -0.33 2.44 -6.54
C LYS A 52 -0.11 0.93 -6.44
N ARG A 53 -1.02 0.15 -7.02
CA ARG A 53 -0.82 -1.30 -7.16
C ARG A 53 0.33 -1.55 -8.14
N PRO A 54 1.35 -2.35 -7.78
CA PRO A 54 2.40 -2.70 -8.71
C PRO A 54 1.88 -3.69 -9.76
N ASP A 55 2.35 -3.58 -10.99
CA ASP A 55 2.02 -4.51 -12.07
C ASP A 55 2.59 -5.91 -11.80
N SER A 56 3.76 -5.96 -11.14
CA SER A 56 4.40 -7.18 -10.65
C SER A 56 4.94 -6.95 -9.24
N TYR A 57 4.42 -7.69 -8.26
CA TYR A 57 4.95 -7.66 -6.89
C TYR A 57 6.38 -8.21 -6.83
N THR A 58 6.71 -9.20 -7.66
CA THR A 58 8.06 -9.76 -7.71
C THR A 58 9.08 -8.72 -8.17
N GLU A 59 8.74 -7.94 -9.19
CA GLU A 59 9.62 -6.86 -9.66
C GLU A 59 9.68 -5.72 -8.64
N ALA A 60 8.53 -5.31 -8.09
CA ALA A 60 8.46 -4.21 -7.11
C ALA A 60 9.22 -4.52 -5.81
N LEU A 61 9.31 -5.80 -5.44
CA LEU A 61 10.03 -6.26 -4.24
C LEU A 61 11.44 -6.78 -4.56
N SER A 62 11.85 -6.79 -5.84
CA SER A 62 13.18 -7.22 -6.23
C SER A 62 14.24 -6.28 -5.64
N GLY A 63 15.32 -6.86 -5.09
CA GLY A 63 16.37 -6.10 -4.40
C GLY A 63 15.99 -5.62 -3.00
N LEU A 64 14.81 -5.98 -2.48
CA LEU A 64 14.47 -5.70 -1.08
C LEU A 64 15.51 -6.37 -0.15
N GLY A 65 16.17 -5.55 0.66
CA GLY A 65 17.21 -6.01 1.58
C GLY A 65 18.60 -6.18 0.95
N GLU A 66 18.79 -5.89 -0.34
CA GLU A 66 20.09 -6.03 -1.02
C GLU A 66 21.20 -5.24 -0.30
N GLU A 67 20.93 -3.97 0.03
CA GLU A 67 21.92 -3.13 0.72
C GLU A 67 22.22 -3.63 2.13
N MET A 68 21.20 -4.10 2.86
CA MET A 68 21.35 -4.69 4.19
C MET A 68 22.23 -5.94 4.11
N TRP A 69 21.93 -6.85 3.18
CA TRP A 69 22.71 -8.05 2.93
C TRP A 69 24.15 -7.73 2.53
N ARG A 70 24.36 -6.71 1.69
CA ARG A 70 25.71 -6.26 1.31
C ARG A 70 26.50 -5.73 2.51
N LYS A 71 25.86 -4.97 3.41
CA LYS A 71 26.50 -4.42 4.62
C LYS A 71 26.92 -5.50 5.62
N VAL A 72 26.14 -6.56 5.77
CA VAL A 72 26.47 -7.66 6.72
C VAL A 72 27.51 -8.64 6.18
N GLY A 73 27.92 -8.51 4.91
CA GLY A 73 28.94 -9.35 4.26
C GLY A 73 28.39 -10.32 3.21
N GLY A 74 27.11 -10.24 2.88
CA GLY A 74 26.47 -11.05 1.84
C GLY A 74 26.67 -12.54 2.06
N THR A 75 27.27 -13.21 1.08
CA THR A 75 27.55 -14.65 1.16
C THR A 75 28.59 -15.01 2.21
N GLU A 76 29.51 -14.10 2.56
CA GLU A 76 30.52 -14.37 3.60
C GLU A 76 29.90 -14.48 4.99
N TYR A 77 28.85 -13.69 5.26
CA TYR A 77 28.07 -13.82 6.48
C TYR A 77 27.52 -15.25 6.62
N ILE A 78 26.88 -15.76 5.55
CA ILE A 78 26.28 -17.11 5.53
C ILE A 78 27.36 -18.20 5.70
N ARG A 79 28.52 -18.05 5.06
CA ARG A 79 29.64 -19.00 5.19
C ARG A 79 30.15 -19.08 6.61
N ARG A 80 30.36 -17.92 7.25
CA ARG A 80 30.80 -17.84 8.65
C ARG A 80 29.77 -18.45 9.60
N ASP A 81 28.49 -18.13 9.40
CA ASP A 81 27.41 -18.62 10.26
C ASP A 81 27.28 -20.14 10.17
N ARG A 82 27.34 -20.73 8.96
CA ARG A 82 27.35 -22.20 8.79
C ARG A 82 28.53 -22.87 9.47
N GLY A 83 29.72 -22.28 9.38
CA GLY A 83 30.92 -22.85 10.03
C GLY A 83 30.78 -22.94 11.55
N GLN A 84 29.96 -22.09 12.17
CA GLN A 84 29.70 -22.13 13.62
C GLN A 84 28.71 -23.22 14.03
N TRP A 85 28.02 -23.87 13.08
CA TRP A 85 27.04 -24.92 13.38
C TRP A 85 27.66 -26.33 13.38
N ASP A 86 28.86 -26.45 12.80
CA ASP A 86 29.62 -27.71 12.73
C ASP A 86 30.59 -27.88 13.93
N ASP A 87 30.60 -26.92 14.87
CA ASP A 87 31.29 -26.96 16.18
C ASP A 87 30.31 -27.27 17.33
#